data_AF-A0A843GF43-F1
#
_entry.id   AF-A0A843GF43-F1
#
_cell.length_a   1.000
_cell.length_b   1.000
_cell.length_c   1.000
_cell.angle_alpha   90.00
_cell.angle_beta   90.00
_cell.angle_gamma   90.00
#
_symmetry.space_group_name_H-M   'P 1'
#
loop_
_entity.id
_entity.type
_entity.pdbx_description
1 polymer ?
#
loop_
_entity_poly.entity_id
_entity_poly.type
_entity_poly.pdbx_seq_one_letter_code
_entity_poly.pdbx_strand_id
1 'polypeptide(L)'
;MEQYNNYWKLYKEEIPSCGCFYDTKAVIRVRPMNVQEVKYLSTLCSQNATDIINEIVQKCTLFEHMEFDDLLLADREYIAFWLRANSFQQNNGYTLNLKCEKCGTDYTHTTQLAEFPTVLFDSNKPKHRTVLLPDCNVTLQLKYPTVKELRRKSDDIEIQNFMRHLDLDTNDNVLLENFLSNLSALDYSVLKNNIDEMFIGFDRKLAIPCSTCGHIHHYQIELNDEGLFGAINIGDILDIILRICKYTHYQIPENQPWWEVEVMQTNVNHMMEEEERQMNKNDGKVTMTKSQL
;
A
#
# COMPACT_ATOMS: atom_id res chain seq x y z
N MET A 1 26.82 -9.62 14.97
CA MET A 1 26.42 -8.65 13.93
C MET A 1 25.98 -9.48 12.74
N GLU A 2 24.72 -9.86 12.72
CA GLU A 2 24.14 -10.57 11.57
C GLU A 2 24.15 -9.60 10.38
N GLN A 3 24.79 -10.01 9.28
CA GLN A 3 24.59 -9.36 8.00
C GLN A 3 23.14 -9.60 7.61
N TYR A 4 22.30 -8.58 7.78
CA TYR A 4 20.95 -8.55 7.21
C TYR A 4 21.05 -8.41 5.69
N ASN A 5 21.53 -9.46 5.02
CA ASN A 5 21.51 -9.55 3.56
C ASN A 5 20.04 -9.40 3.15
N ASN A 6 19.76 -8.37 2.34
CA ASN A 6 18.44 -8.05 1.77
C ASN A 6 17.50 -7.18 2.62
N TYR A 7 17.98 -6.44 3.62
CA TYR A 7 17.18 -5.37 4.26
C TYR A 7 17.73 -3.99 3.89
N TRP A 8 16.86 -3.12 3.40
CA TRP A 8 17.13 -1.72 3.08
C TRP A 8 16.77 -0.84 4.26
N LYS A 9 17.71 -0.01 4.70
CA LYS A 9 17.42 1.01 5.72
C LYS A 9 16.56 2.09 5.08
N LEU A 10 15.40 2.37 5.69
CA LEU A 10 14.60 3.55 5.35
C LEU A 10 15.21 4.76 6.05
N TYR A 11 15.50 5.79 5.28
CA TYR A 11 16.00 7.05 5.82
C TYR A 11 14.83 7.88 6.35
N LYS A 12 15.12 8.71 7.37
CA LYS A 12 14.07 9.47 8.05
C LYS A 12 13.40 10.45 7.10
N GLU A 13 14.15 10.96 6.13
CA GLU A 13 13.71 11.90 5.12
C GLU A 13 12.79 11.27 4.05
N GLU A 14 12.73 9.94 3.97
CA GLU A 14 11.93 9.21 2.99
C GLU A 14 10.52 8.89 3.50
N ILE A 15 10.34 8.81 4.83
CA ILE A 15 9.05 8.47 5.43
C ILE A 15 8.23 9.72 5.76
N PRO A 16 6.89 9.67 5.65
CA PRO A 16 6.00 10.81 5.89
C PRO A 16 6.27 11.58 7.18
N SER A 17 6.60 10.90 8.28
CA SER A 17 6.84 11.54 9.57
C SER A 17 8.16 12.29 9.69
N CYS A 18 9.04 12.20 8.69
CA CYS A 18 10.42 12.67 8.75
C CYS A 18 11.23 12.05 9.91
N GLY A 19 10.78 10.90 10.45
CA GLY A 19 11.32 10.29 11.67
C GLY A 19 11.18 11.14 12.94
N CYS A 20 10.38 12.20 12.92
CA CYS A 20 10.27 13.16 14.01
C CYS A 20 9.62 12.57 15.26
N PHE A 21 8.86 11.49 15.13
CA PHE A 21 8.04 10.90 16.19
C PHE A 21 8.72 9.76 16.94
N TYR A 22 9.91 9.35 16.50
CA TYR A 22 10.62 8.19 17.03
C TYR A 22 11.87 8.60 17.81
N ASP A 23 12.44 7.65 18.57
CA ASP A 23 13.74 7.84 19.19
C ASP A 23 14.80 8.20 18.13
N THR A 24 15.75 9.05 18.49
CA THR A 24 16.84 9.42 17.57
C THR A 24 17.63 8.22 17.06
N LYS A 25 17.72 7.15 17.86
CA LYS A 25 18.35 5.86 17.55
C LYS A 25 17.42 4.87 16.84
N ALA A 26 16.15 5.20 16.67
CA ALA A 26 15.21 4.32 15.98
C ALA A 26 15.68 4.06 14.54
N VAL A 27 15.70 2.78 14.14
CA VAL A 27 16.03 2.37 12.79
C VAL A 27 14.96 1.43 12.27
N ILE A 28 14.48 1.73 11.06
CA ILE A 28 13.55 0.90 10.31
C ILE A 28 14.30 0.35 9.10
N ARG A 29 14.30 -0.98 8.94
CA ARG A 29 14.78 -1.61 7.71
C ARG A 29 13.70 -2.49 7.11
N VAL A 30 13.52 -2.43 5.81
CA VAL A 30 12.46 -3.15 5.09
C VAL A 30 13.08 -4.08 4.04
N ARG A 31 12.40 -5.18 3.70
CA ARG A 31 12.74 -6.05 2.57
C ARG A 31 11.52 -6.35 1.71
N PRO A 32 11.66 -6.66 0.42
CA PRO A 32 10.58 -7.19 -0.39
C PRO A 32 10.01 -8.48 0.21
N MET A 33 8.76 -8.74 -0.15
CA MET A 33 8.05 -9.95 0.21
C MET A 33 8.66 -11.17 -0.47
N ASN A 34 8.62 -12.29 0.23
CA ASN A 34 8.92 -13.61 -0.30
C ASN A 34 7.64 -14.35 -0.76
N VAL A 35 7.81 -15.53 -1.33
CA VAL A 35 6.71 -16.38 -1.80
C VAL A 35 5.71 -16.69 -0.69
N GLN A 36 6.17 -16.99 0.53
CA GLN A 36 5.27 -17.28 1.66
C GLN A 36 4.36 -16.10 1.99
N GLU A 37 4.92 -14.89 2.00
CA GLU A 37 4.22 -13.64 2.28
C GLU A 37 3.23 -13.28 1.18
N VAL A 38 3.61 -13.46 -0.09
CA VAL A 38 2.70 -13.21 -1.23
C VAL A 38 1.54 -14.22 -1.24
N LYS A 39 1.78 -15.48 -0.88
CA LYS A 39 0.70 -16.46 -0.65
C LYS A 39 -0.19 -16.05 0.51
N TYR A 40 0.37 -15.57 1.61
CA TYR A 40 -0.42 -15.10 2.74
C TYR A 40 -1.30 -13.90 2.36
N LEU A 41 -0.74 -12.96 1.60
CA LEU A 41 -1.45 -11.80 1.06
C LEU A 41 -2.63 -12.19 0.16
N SER A 42 -2.59 -13.35 -0.51
CA SER A 42 -3.74 -13.86 -1.30
C SER A 42 -4.98 -14.23 -0.46
N THR A 43 -4.85 -14.26 0.87
CA THR A 43 -5.97 -14.49 1.80
C THR A 43 -6.69 -13.19 2.22
N LEU A 44 -6.26 -12.06 1.67
CA LEU A 44 -6.80 -10.74 1.95
C LEU A 44 -8.25 -10.59 1.47
N CYS A 45 -9.09 -10.09 2.35
CA CYS A 45 -10.46 -9.65 2.11
C CYS A 45 -10.80 -8.43 2.98
N SER A 46 -11.92 -7.77 2.70
CA SER A 46 -12.41 -6.61 3.47
C SER A 46 -12.45 -6.84 4.99
N GLN A 47 -12.69 -8.06 5.46
CA GLN A 47 -12.78 -8.35 6.91
C GLN A 47 -11.42 -8.43 7.62
N ASN A 48 -10.35 -8.78 6.91
CA ASN A 48 -9.03 -9.06 7.50
C ASN A 48 -7.90 -8.20 6.92
N ALA A 49 -8.19 -7.28 5.98
CA ALA A 49 -7.19 -6.53 5.24
C ALA A 49 -6.19 -5.82 6.16
N THR A 50 -6.66 -5.07 7.17
CA THR A 50 -5.76 -4.38 8.11
C THR A 50 -4.86 -5.33 8.88
N ASP A 51 -5.37 -6.47 9.31
CA ASP A 51 -4.60 -7.45 10.09
C ASP A 51 -3.52 -8.11 9.22
N ILE A 52 -3.89 -8.53 7.99
CA ILE A 52 -2.94 -9.11 7.04
C ILE A 52 -1.87 -8.11 6.64
N ILE A 53 -2.23 -6.87 6.28
CA ILE A 53 -1.23 -5.88 5.89
C ILE A 53 -0.33 -5.54 7.08
N ASN A 54 -0.86 -5.44 8.30
CA ASN A 54 -0.02 -5.23 9.49
C ASN A 54 0.97 -6.38 9.71
N GLU A 55 0.52 -7.63 9.57
CA GLU A 55 1.38 -8.80 9.70
C GLU A 55 2.45 -8.85 8.60
N ILE A 56 2.10 -8.52 7.36
CA ILE A 56 3.05 -8.42 6.24
C ILE A 56 4.09 -7.34 6.49
N VAL A 57 3.65 -6.12 6.87
CA VAL A 57 4.55 -5.01 7.20
C VAL A 57 5.49 -5.41 8.34
N GLN A 58 4.95 -6.02 9.40
CA GLN A 58 5.74 -6.45 10.55
C GLN A 58 6.75 -7.56 10.19
N LYS A 59 6.38 -8.53 9.36
CA LYS A 59 7.29 -9.62 8.93
C LYS A 59 8.39 -9.16 7.96
N CYS A 60 8.10 -8.13 7.18
CA CYS A 60 9.02 -7.58 6.18
C CYS A 60 9.86 -6.42 6.71
N THR A 61 9.71 -6.05 7.98
CA THR A 61 10.39 -4.91 8.59
C THR A 61 11.15 -5.32 9.85
N LEU A 62 12.37 -4.82 10.00
CA LEU A 62 13.16 -4.88 11.22
C LEU A 62 13.14 -3.51 11.89
N PHE A 63 12.73 -3.50 13.15
CA PHE A 63 12.73 -2.32 14.00
C PHE A 63 13.86 -2.44 15.03
N GLU A 64 14.68 -1.41 15.14
CA GLU A 64 15.66 -1.25 16.22
C GLU A 64 15.28 -0.02 17.03
N HIS A 65 15.27 -0.14 18.37
CA HIS A 65 14.91 0.95 19.29
C HIS A 65 13.49 1.54 19.11
N MET A 66 12.56 0.76 18.55
CA MET A 66 11.13 1.05 18.50
C MET A 66 10.36 -0.27 18.27
N GLU A 67 9.07 -0.28 18.58
CA GLU A 67 8.18 -1.41 18.29
C GLU A 67 7.24 -1.10 17.11
N PHE A 68 6.65 -2.13 16.52
CA PHE A 68 5.71 -1.97 15.41
C PHE A 68 4.47 -1.13 15.80
N ASP A 69 3.97 -1.29 17.03
CA ASP A 69 2.83 -0.54 17.56
C ASP A 69 3.10 0.98 17.68
N ASP A 70 4.39 1.39 17.76
CA ASP A 70 4.80 2.79 17.86
C ASP A 70 4.84 3.49 16.49
N LEU A 71 4.81 2.74 15.40
CA LEU A 71 4.88 3.26 14.04
C LEU A 71 3.65 4.12 13.72
N LEU A 72 3.85 5.33 13.23
CA LEU A 72 2.74 6.18 12.77
C LEU A 72 1.97 5.51 11.63
N LEU A 73 0.65 5.71 11.57
CA LEU A 73 -0.17 5.13 10.52
C LEU A 73 0.26 5.56 9.11
N ALA A 74 0.65 6.83 8.96
CA ALA A 74 1.16 7.35 7.70
C ALA A 74 2.46 6.63 7.26
N ASP A 75 3.39 6.38 8.19
CA ASP A 75 4.62 5.66 7.88
C ASP A 75 4.38 4.17 7.65
N ARG A 76 3.43 3.56 8.37
CA ARG A 76 2.98 2.19 8.13
C ARG A 76 2.40 2.05 6.72
N GLU A 77 1.57 3.00 6.29
CA GLU A 77 1.06 3.06 4.92
C GLU A 77 2.23 3.19 3.93
N TYR A 78 3.17 4.11 4.17
CA TYR A 78 4.40 4.23 3.39
C TYR A 78 5.17 2.93 3.21
N ILE A 79 5.40 2.18 4.29
CA ILE A 79 6.10 0.89 4.21
C ILE A 79 5.29 -0.12 3.40
N ALA A 80 3.97 -0.19 3.58
CA ALA A 80 3.13 -1.10 2.80
C ALA A 80 3.18 -0.77 1.29
N PHE A 81 3.18 0.51 0.93
CA PHE A 81 3.40 0.98 -0.43
C PHE A 81 4.78 0.61 -0.97
N TRP A 82 5.82 0.80 -0.16
CA TRP A 82 7.18 0.41 -0.50
C TRP A 82 7.26 -1.10 -0.79
N LEU A 83 6.61 -1.91 0.04
CA LEU A 83 6.55 -3.37 -0.14
C LEU A 83 5.87 -3.73 -1.47
N ARG A 84 4.76 -3.08 -1.82
CA ARG A 84 4.13 -3.29 -3.12
C ARG A 84 5.07 -2.97 -4.27
N ALA A 85 5.64 -1.76 -4.27
CA ALA A 85 6.48 -1.26 -5.35
C ALA A 85 7.75 -2.09 -5.57
N ASN A 86 8.32 -2.64 -4.49
CA ASN A 86 9.59 -3.38 -4.56
C ASN A 86 9.41 -4.90 -4.65
N SER A 87 8.22 -5.44 -4.30
CA SER A 87 7.95 -6.88 -4.44
C SER A 87 7.36 -7.23 -5.79
N PHE A 88 6.49 -6.39 -6.37
CA PHE A 88 5.81 -6.64 -7.64
C PHE A 88 6.35 -5.73 -8.74
N GLN A 89 7.36 -6.19 -9.48
CA GLN A 89 7.99 -5.46 -10.58
C GLN A 89 7.04 -5.29 -11.78
N GLN A 90 6.20 -6.30 -12.06
CA GLN A 90 5.26 -6.24 -13.18
C GLN A 90 3.96 -5.48 -12.85
N ASN A 91 3.69 -5.19 -11.57
CA ASN A 91 2.45 -4.57 -11.09
C ASN A 91 2.70 -3.45 -10.05
N ASN A 92 3.70 -2.61 -10.31
CA ASN A 92 4.12 -1.49 -9.45
C ASN A 92 3.32 -0.20 -9.65
N GLY A 93 2.16 -0.25 -10.32
CA GLY A 93 1.31 0.90 -10.60
C GLY A 93 -0.18 0.60 -10.49
N TYR A 94 -1.00 1.63 -10.74
CA TYR A 94 -2.44 1.53 -10.86
C TYR A 94 -2.86 1.84 -12.29
N THR A 95 -3.78 1.02 -12.82
CA THR A 95 -4.42 1.26 -14.11
C THR A 95 -5.85 1.72 -13.88
N LEU A 96 -6.14 2.97 -14.24
CA LEU A 96 -7.43 3.62 -14.09
C LEU A 96 -8.15 3.65 -15.43
N ASN A 97 -9.39 3.18 -15.46
CA ASN A 97 -10.29 3.36 -16.61
C ASN A 97 -11.14 4.60 -16.35
N LEU A 98 -10.90 5.66 -17.12
CA LEU A 98 -11.46 6.98 -16.91
C LEU A 98 -12.33 7.38 -18.10
N LYS A 99 -13.36 8.17 -17.81
CA LYS A 99 -14.19 8.81 -18.83
C LYS A 99 -14.03 10.31 -18.73
N CYS A 100 -13.67 10.96 -19.84
CA CYS A 100 -13.50 12.40 -19.86
C CYS A 100 -14.88 13.10 -19.75
N GLU A 101 -15.10 13.86 -18.68
CA GLU A 101 -16.29 14.69 -18.49
C GLU A 101 -16.51 15.74 -19.59
N LYS A 102 -15.43 16.19 -20.25
CA LYS A 102 -15.49 17.24 -21.28
C LYS A 102 -15.81 16.70 -22.68
N CYS A 103 -15.15 15.62 -23.11
CA CYS A 103 -15.29 15.09 -24.47
C CYS A 103 -15.97 13.72 -24.54
N GLY A 104 -16.27 13.09 -23.40
CA GLY A 104 -16.94 11.80 -23.32
C GLY A 104 -16.07 10.59 -23.65
N THR A 105 -14.81 10.79 -24.05
CA THR A 105 -13.89 9.73 -24.43
C THR A 105 -13.51 8.87 -23.23
N ASP A 106 -13.62 7.56 -23.39
CA ASP A 106 -13.06 6.58 -22.46
C ASP A 106 -11.56 6.39 -22.76
N TYR A 107 -10.73 6.40 -21.72
CA TYR A 107 -9.30 6.19 -21.83
C TYR A 107 -8.74 5.51 -20.59
N THR A 108 -7.63 4.82 -20.78
CA THR A 108 -6.91 4.15 -19.69
C THR A 108 -5.69 4.99 -19.33
N HIS A 109 -5.46 5.20 -18.03
CA HIS A 109 -4.27 5.85 -17.50
C HIS A 109 -3.56 4.92 -16.53
N THR A 110 -2.27 4.69 -16.76
CA THR A 110 -1.43 3.92 -15.84
C THR A 110 -0.50 4.90 -15.11
N THR A 111 -0.55 4.88 -13.80
CA THR A 111 0.32 5.68 -12.92
C THR A 111 1.18 4.76 -12.09
N GLN A 112 2.44 5.13 -11.89
CA GLN A 112 3.36 4.38 -11.07
C GLN A 112 3.24 4.79 -9.61
N LEU A 113 3.47 3.86 -8.68
CA LEU A 113 3.44 4.16 -7.24
C LEU A 113 4.42 5.27 -6.84
N ALA A 114 5.53 5.40 -7.58
CA ALA A 114 6.53 6.45 -7.36
C ALA A 114 6.05 7.86 -7.75
N GLU A 115 4.92 7.99 -8.44
CA GLU A 115 4.40 9.29 -8.91
C GLU A 115 3.47 9.95 -7.87
N PHE A 116 3.10 9.25 -6.80
CA PHE A 116 2.26 9.79 -5.75
C PHE A 116 3.05 10.77 -4.88
N PRO A 117 2.58 12.02 -4.71
CA PRO A 117 3.24 12.97 -3.83
C PRO A 117 3.14 12.48 -2.38
N THR A 118 4.24 12.55 -1.64
CA THR A 118 4.21 12.34 -0.19
C THR A 118 4.21 13.69 0.52
N VAL A 119 3.18 13.93 1.33
CA VAL A 119 3.12 15.05 2.26
C VAL A 119 3.95 14.71 3.49
N LEU A 120 5.11 15.35 3.60
CA LEU A 120 6.03 15.20 4.71
C LEU A 120 5.61 16.05 5.92
N PHE A 121 5.91 15.56 7.11
CA PHE A 121 5.72 16.31 8.35
C PHE A 121 6.71 17.49 8.42
N ASP A 122 6.17 18.68 8.69
CA ASP A 122 6.97 19.87 8.97
C ASP A 122 7.42 19.85 10.43
N SER A 123 8.72 19.71 10.66
CA SER A 123 9.32 19.64 11.99
C SER A 123 9.11 20.90 12.85
N ASN A 124 8.69 22.01 12.25
CA ASN A 124 8.30 23.23 12.97
C ASN A 124 6.88 23.17 13.53
N LYS A 125 6.04 22.23 13.07
CA LYS A 125 4.68 22.04 13.57
C LYS A 125 4.69 21.26 14.89
N PRO A 126 3.76 21.53 15.81
CA PRO A 126 3.66 20.77 17.04
C PRO A 126 3.14 19.36 16.75
N LYS A 127 3.69 18.37 17.46
CA LYS A 127 3.27 16.95 17.36
C LYS A 127 1.90 16.68 17.98
N HIS A 128 1.46 17.57 18.86
CA HIS A 128 0.16 17.52 19.52
C HIS A 128 -0.57 18.84 19.29
N ARG A 129 -1.89 18.80 19.25
CA ARG A 129 -2.71 19.99 19.02
C ARG A 129 -3.86 20.04 20.03
N THR A 130 -3.92 21.12 20.78
CA THR A 130 -5.05 21.40 21.68
C THR A 130 -6.19 22.04 20.88
N VAL A 131 -7.39 21.49 20.98
CA VAL A 131 -8.60 22.00 20.31
C VAL A 131 -9.70 22.24 21.33
N LEU A 132 -10.24 23.45 21.38
CA LEU A 132 -11.44 23.77 22.15
C LEU A 132 -12.67 23.60 21.27
N LEU A 133 -13.58 22.74 21.68
CA LEU A 133 -14.88 22.58 21.05
C LEU A 133 -15.83 23.69 21.52
N PRO A 134 -16.30 24.58 20.62
CA PRO A 134 -17.03 25.80 21.00
C PRO A 134 -18.38 25.55 21.68
N ASP A 135 -19.16 24.54 21.27
CA ASP A 135 -20.52 24.34 21.80
C ASP A 135 -20.50 23.59 23.13
N CYS A 136 -19.78 22.47 23.21
CA CYS A 136 -19.68 21.70 24.46
C CYS A 136 -18.63 22.23 25.44
N ASN A 137 -17.80 23.20 25.04
CA ASN A 137 -16.73 23.80 25.82
C ASN A 137 -15.72 22.77 26.38
N VAL A 138 -15.51 21.67 25.64
CA VAL A 138 -14.54 20.62 25.96
C VAL A 138 -13.24 20.88 25.22
N THR A 139 -12.11 20.77 25.94
CA THR A 139 -10.78 20.83 25.33
C THR A 139 -10.27 19.42 25.06
N LEU A 140 -9.89 19.16 23.82
CA LEU A 140 -9.34 17.88 23.36
C LEU A 140 -7.86 18.04 23.00
N GLN A 141 -7.09 16.98 23.23
CA GLN A 141 -5.73 16.85 22.74
C GLN A 141 -5.71 15.91 21.54
N LEU A 142 -5.19 16.40 20.42
CA LEU A 142 -4.99 15.62 19.20
C LEU A 142 -3.52 15.22 19.07
N LYS A 143 -3.30 14.03 18.53
CA LYS A 143 -2.00 13.47 18.17
C LYS A 143 -2.06 12.81 16.80
N TYR A 144 -0.88 12.55 16.23
CA TYR A 144 -0.75 11.68 15.07
C TYR A 144 -0.95 10.22 15.49
N PRO A 145 -1.84 9.46 14.83
CA PRO A 145 -2.15 8.09 15.25
C PRO A 145 -1.02 7.11 14.89
N THR A 146 -0.80 6.13 15.76
CA THR A 146 0.11 5.00 15.52
C THR A 146 -0.68 3.72 15.21
N VAL A 147 0.03 2.66 14.84
CA VAL A 147 -0.52 1.31 14.65
C VAL A 147 -1.33 0.85 15.86
N LYS A 148 -0.93 1.23 17.08
CA LYS A 148 -1.65 0.92 18.31
C LYS A 148 -3.12 1.38 18.27
N GLU A 149 -3.39 2.53 17.68
CA GLU A 149 -4.75 3.07 17.58
C GLU A 149 -5.65 2.34 16.56
N LEU A 150 -5.13 1.44 15.71
CA LEU A 150 -5.98 0.60 14.83
C LEU A 150 -6.88 -0.36 15.61
N ARG A 151 -6.57 -0.60 16.90
CA ARG A 151 -7.41 -1.38 17.82
C ARG A 151 -8.72 -0.67 18.16
N ARG A 152 -8.81 0.65 17.98
CA ARG A 152 -10.04 1.41 18.13
C ARG A 152 -10.94 1.11 16.93
N LYS A 153 -12.10 0.50 17.18
CA LYS A 153 -13.10 0.13 16.17
C LYS A 153 -14.39 0.88 16.47
N SER A 154 -15.05 1.34 15.41
CA SER A 154 -16.39 1.91 15.39
C SER A 154 -17.00 1.53 14.05
N ASP A 155 -18.33 1.40 14.00
CA ASP A 155 -19.05 1.14 12.76
C ASP A 155 -19.06 2.39 11.84
N ASP A 156 -18.86 3.58 12.42
CA ASP A 156 -18.70 4.83 11.69
C ASP A 156 -17.21 5.12 11.46
N ILE A 157 -16.81 5.09 10.19
CA ILE A 157 -15.41 5.26 9.76
C ILE A 157 -14.85 6.63 10.17
N GLU A 158 -15.67 7.68 10.14
CA GLU A 158 -15.23 9.03 10.49
C GLU A 158 -15.07 9.17 12.01
N ILE A 159 -16.02 8.63 12.78
CA ILE A 159 -15.90 8.58 14.25
C ILE A 159 -14.67 7.77 14.64
N GLN A 160 -14.44 6.63 13.99
CA GLN A 160 -13.23 5.83 14.18
C GLN A 160 -11.96 6.65 13.89
N ASN A 161 -11.97 7.47 12.83
CA ASN A 161 -10.86 8.35 12.49
C ASN A 161 -10.61 9.40 13.59
N PHE A 162 -11.65 10.03 14.12
CA PHE A 162 -11.54 10.95 15.26
C PHE A 162 -10.98 10.26 16.49
N MET A 163 -11.51 9.09 16.84
CA MET A 163 -11.03 8.31 17.99
C MET A 163 -9.54 8.01 17.90
N ARG A 164 -8.98 7.75 16.72
CA ARG A 164 -7.55 7.47 16.53
C ARG A 164 -6.68 8.71 16.78
N HIS A 165 -7.16 9.90 16.45
CA HIS A 165 -6.41 11.15 16.64
C HIS A 165 -6.48 11.68 18.07
N LEU A 166 -7.40 11.19 18.90
CA LEU A 166 -7.52 11.67 20.27
C LEU A 166 -6.46 11.04 21.18
N ASP A 167 -5.72 11.93 21.86
CA ASP A 167 -4.77 11.57 22.90
C ASP A 167 -5.48 11.44 24.25
N LEU A 168 -6.22 10.33 24.39
CA LEU A 168 -6.97 10.01 25.60
C LEU A 168 -6.44 8.70 26.19
N ASP A 169 -6.17 8.74 27.50
CA ASP A 169 -5.83 7.57 28.33
C ASP A 169 -7.07 6.72 28.69
N THR A 170 -8.24 7.01 28.10
CA THR A 170 -9.43 6.19 28.33
C THR A 170 -9.40 4.91 27.51
N ASN A 171 -9.61 3.78 28.17
CA ASN A 171 -9.85 2.49 27.52
C ASN A 171 -11.33 2.31 27.13
N ASP A 172 -12.21 3.25 27.48
CA ASP A 172 -13.63 3.14 27.19
C ASP A 172 -13.95 3.74 25.80
N ASN A 173 -13.77 2.89 24.78
CA ASN A 173 -14.09 3.22 23.40
C ASN A 173 -15.59 3.54 23.20
N VAL A 174 -16.48 2.91 23.99
CA VAL A 174 -17.93 3.09 23.84
C VAL A 174 -18.35 4.47 24.30
N LEU A 175 -17.82 4.95 25.44
CA LEU A 175 -18.07 6.31 25.89
C LEU A 175 -17.52 7.34 24.90
N LEU A 176 -16.33 7.09 24.35
CA LEU A 176 -15.71 7.99 23.38
C LEU A 176 -16.50 8.07 22.07
N GLU A 177 -16.92 6.92 21.54
CA GLU A 177 -17.77 6.84 20.35
C GLU A 177 -19.10 7.57 20.58
N ASN A 178 -19.76 7.33 21.71
CA ASN A 178 -21.00 8.02 22.07
C ASN A 178 -20.80 9.54 22.19
N PHE A 179 -19.69 9.99 22.76
CA PHE A 179 -19.37 11.41 22.84
C PHE A 179 -19.23 12.02 21.44
N LEU A 180 -18.45 11.37 20.55
CA LEU A 180 -18.17 11.87 19.21
C LEU A 180 -19.41 11.86 18.31
N SER A 181 -20.24 10.82 18.40
CA SER A 181 -21.48 10.68 17.64
C SER A 181 -22.55 11.71 18.04
N ASN A 182 -22.44 12.30 19.23
CA ASN A 182 -23.37 13.33 19.74
C ASN A 182 -22.80 14.75 19.66
N LEU A 183 -21.68 14.97 18.97
CA LEU A 183 -21.16 16.31 18.75
C LEU A 183 -22.17 17.17 17.96
N SER A 184 -22.23 18.45 18.29
CA SER A 184 -22.95 19.40 17.45
C SER A 184 -22.27 19.51 16.08
N ALA A 185 -23.01 19.97 15.06
CA ALA A 185 -22.43 20.18 13.73
C ALA A 185 -21.23 21.15 13.76
N LEU A 186 -21.25 22.14 14.66
CA LEU A 186 -20.15 23.09 14.82
C LEU A 186 -18.91 22.42 15.42
N ASP A 187 -19.07 21.71 16.54
CA ASP A 187 -17.97 21.01 17.22
C ASP A 187 -17.36 19.92 16.32
N TYR A 188 -18.21 19.17 15.62
CA TYR A 188 -17.80 18.19 14.62
C TYR A 188 -16.94 18.83 13.52
N SER A 189 -17.40 19.96 12.95
CA SER A 189 -16.65 20.64 11.89
C SER A 189 -15.32 21.19 12.38
N VAL A 190 -15.28 21.76 13.59
CA VAL A 190 -14.03 22.22 14.21
C VAL A 190 -13.06 21.06 14.40
N LEU A 191 -13.51 19.95 14.98
CA LEU A 191 -12.67 18.77 15.19
C LEU A 191 -12.14 18.21 13.86
N LYS A 192 -13.03 18.04 12.87
CA LYS A 192 -12.67 17.55 11.54
C LYS A 192 -11.61 18.42 10.87
N ASN A 193 -11.82 19.74 10.83
CA ASN A 193 -10.86 20.66 10.19
C ASN A 193 -9.47 20.59 10.85
N ASN A 194 -9.42 20.47 12.19
CA ASN A 194 -8.15 20.36 12.89
C ASN A 194 -7.43 19.04 12.59
N ILE A 195 -8.17 17.93 12.43
CA ILE A 195 -7.61 16.63 12.03
C ILE A 195 -7.16 16.64 10.57
N ASP A 196 -7.97 17.18 9.66
CA ASP A 196 -7.65 17.26 8.23
C ASP A 196 -6.37 18.12 8.00
N GLU A 197 -6.15 19.17 8.80
CA GLU A 197 -4.91 19.97 8.77
C GLU A 197 -3.66 19.24 9.29
N MET A 198 -3.84 18.14 10.05
CA MET A 198 -2.76 17.29 10.53
C MET A 198 -2.36 16.21 9.52
N PHE A 199 -2.92 16.21 8.30
CA PHE A 199 -2.61 15.21 7.28
C PHE A 199 -1.11 15.17 6.92
N ILE A 200 -0.55 13.95 6.97
CA ILE A 200 0.75 13.56 6.42
C ILE A 200 0.60 12.19 5.76
N GLY A 201 1.44 11.84 4.79
CA GLY A 201 1.34 10.59 4.04
C GLY A 201 1.17 10.81 2.54
N PHE A 202 0.71 9.80 1.81
CA PHE A 202 0.53 9.91 0.36
C PHE A 202 -0.69 10.78 0.00
N ASP A 203 -0.47 11.80 -0.81
CA ASP A 203 -1.55 12.50 -1.48
C ASP A 203 -2.12 11.57 -2.56
N ARG A 204 -3.37 11.18 -2.38
CA ARG A 204 -4.08 10.25 -3.26
C ARG A 204 -4.72 10.93 -4.47
N LYS A 205 -4.51 12.24 -4.62
CA LYS A 205 -5.04 13.03 -5.72
C LYS A 205 -4.05 13.05 -6.88
N LEU A 206 -4.52 12.63 -8.05
CA LEU A 206 -3.76 12.67 -9.29
C LEU A 206 -4.39 13.64 -10.26
N ALA A 207 -3.54 14.47 -10.87
CA ALA A 207 -3.91 15.33 -11.98
C ALA A 207 -3.64 14.60 -13.30
N ILE A 208 -4.70 14.06 -13.92
CA ILE A 208 -4.60 13.19 -15.10
C ILE A 208 -5.12 13.96 -16.33
N PRO A 209 -4.25 14.27 -17.31
CA PRO A 209 -4.70 14.91 -18.54
C PRO A 209 -5.43 13.90 -19.45
N CYS A 210 -6.58 14.29 -19.99
CA CYS A 210 -7.29 13.52 -21.00
C CYS A 210 -6.43 13.37 -22.26
N SER A 211 -6.29 12.14 -22.75
CA SER A 211 -5.51 11.79 -23.95
C SER A 211 -5.99 12.46 -25.24
N THR A 212 -7.26 12.87 -25.30
CA THR A 212 -7.87 13.45 -26.51
C THR A 212 -7.94 14.97 -26.47
N CYS A 213 -8.44 15.56 -25.37
CA CYS A 213 -8.71 17.00 -25.31
C CYS A 213 -7.80 17.78 -24.34
N GLY A 214 -6.92 17.10 -23.61
CA GLY A 214 -5.99 17.71 -22.66
C GLY A 214 -6.63 18.27 -21.38
N HIS A 215 -7.94 18.08 -21.16
CA HIS A 215 -8.58 18.49 -19.92
C HIS A 215 -8.01 17.71 -18.72
N ILE A 216 -7.69 18.42 -17.63
CA ILE A 216 -7.08 17.81 -16.43
C ILE A 216 -8.19 17.33 -15.51
N HIS A 217 -8.23 16.02 -15.29
CA HIS A 217 -9.09 15.37 -14.31
C HIS A 217 -8.34 15.26 -12.98
N HIS A 218 -8.98 15.66 -11.89
CA HIS A 218 -8.47 15.42 -10.55
C HIS A 218 -9.14 14.15 -10.03
N TYR A 219 -8.42 13.04 -10.08
CA TYR A 219 -8.91 11.74 -9.62
C TYR A 219 -8.37 11.45 -8.22
N GLN A 220 -9.21 10.99 -7.31
CA GLN A 220 -8.81 10.56 -5.97
C GLN A 220 -8.82 9.03 -5.93
N ILE A 221 -7.66 8.42 -5.71
CA ILE A 221 -7.57 6.95 -5.61
C ILE A 221 -7.93 6.54 -4.18
N GLU A 222 -8.82 5.56 -4.06
CA GLU A 222 -9.10 4.89 -2.79
C GLU A 222 -8.00 3.88 -2.49
N LEU A 223 -6.99 4.33 -1.74
CA LEU A 223 -5.89 3.49 -1.25
C LEU A 223 -6.15 3.13 0.20
N ASN A 224 -6.84 2.03 0.44
CA ASN A 224 -6.99 1.44 1.77
C ASN A 224 -6.27 0.09 1.83
N ASP A 225 -6.22 -0.54 3.00
CA ASP A 225 -5.55 -1.84 3.18
C ASP A 225 -6.06 -2.91 2.22
N GLU A 226 -7.34 -2.85 1.85
CA GLU A 226 -7.96 -3.80 0.92
C GLU A 226 -7.50 -3.57 -0.52
N GLY A 227 -7.49 -2.32 -0.98
CA GLY A 227 -7.14 -1.93 -2.33
C GLY A 227 -5.63 -1.86 -2.58
N LEU A 228 -4.82 -1.76 -1.54
CA LEU A 228 -3.39 -1.46 -1.65
C LEU A 228 -2.63 -2.47 -2.49
N PHE A 229 -2.92 -3.77 -2.39
CA PHE A 229 -2.23 -4.82 -3.15
C PHE A 229 -3.04 -5.36 -4.34
N GLY A 230 -4.29 -4.91 -4.48
CA GLY A 230 -5.23 -5.47 -5.44
C GLY A 230 -5.59 -6.93 -5.13
N ALA A 231 -6.43 -7.53 -5.98
CA ALA A 231 -6.78 -8.94 -5.83
C ALA A 231 -5.61 -9.83 -6.26
N ILE A 232 -5.04 -10.56 -5.31
CA ILE A 232 -4.00 -11.57 -5.57
C ILE A 232 -4.62 -12.96 -5.42
N ASN A 233 -4.64 -13.73 -6.51
CA ASN A 233 -5.19 -15.08 -6.50
C ASN A 233 -4.09 -16.11 -6.23
N ILE A 234 -4.31 -17.02 -5.27
CA ILE A 234 -3.38 -18.11 -4.97
C ILE A 234 -3.15 -19.05 -6.15
N GLY A 235 -4.16 -19.27 -6.99
CA GLY A 235 -4.07 -20.05 -8.22
C GLY A 235 -3.04 -19.45 -9.18
N ASP A 236 -3.10 -18.13 -9.41
CA ASP A 236 -2.15 -17.44 -10.30
C ASP A 236 -0.71 -17.55 -9.79
N ILE A 237 -0.52 -17.43 -8.46
CA ILE A 237 0.79 -17.63 -7.80
C ILE A 237 1.30 -19.06 -8.06
N LEU A 238 0.46 -20.07 -7.83
CA LEU A 238 0.83 -21.47 -8.00
C LEU A 238 1.11 -21.80 -9.47
N ASP A 239 0.35 -21.23 -10.41
CA ASP A 239 0.55 -21.41 -11.84
C ASP A 239 1.86 -20.80 -12.33
N ILE A 240 2.26 -19.63 -11.79
CA ILE A 240 3.59 -19.05 -12.03
C ILE A 240 4.68 -20.02 -11.53
N ILE A 241 4.56 -20.48 -10.29
CA ILE A 241 5.56 -21.38 -9.67
C ILE A 241 5.66 -22.70 -10.45
N LEU A 242 4.54 -23.32 -10.80
CA LEU A 242 4.50 -24.58 -11.55
C LEU A 242 5.08 -24.44 -12.96
N ARG A 243 4.81 -23.31 -13.64
CA ARG A 243 5.43 -23.01 -14.93
C ARG A 243 6.95 -22.90 -14.80
N ILE A 244 7.44 -22.16 -13.82
CA ILE A 244 8.89 -22.04 -13.60
C ILE A 244 9.53 -23.39 -13.32
N CYS A 245 8.95 -24.18 -12.41
CA CYS A 245 9.42 -25.55 -12.11
C CYS A 245 9.46 -26.43 -13.36
N LYS A 246 8.45 -26.35 -14.23
CA LYS A 246 8.34 -27.17 -15.45
C LYS A 246 9.46 -26.85 -16.44
N TYR A 247 9.74 -25.57 -16.69
CA TYR A 247 10.68 -25.14 -17.74
C TYR A 247 12.14 -25.06 -17.29
N THR A 248 12.38 -24.80 -15.99
CA THR A 248 13.74 -24.61 -15.46
C THR A 248 14.24 -25.79 -14.65
N HIS A 249 13.35 -26.71 -14.26
CA HIS A 249 13.60 -27.76 -13.26
C HIS A 249 14.05 -27.22 -11.88
N TYR A 250 13.86 -25.93 -11.63
CA TYR A 250 14.15 -25.27 -10.37
C TYR A 250 12.92 -25.27 -9.47
N GLN A 251 13.07 -25.74 -8.22
CA GLN A 251 12.01 -25.67 -7.22
C GLN A 251 12.11 -24.34 -6.46
N ILE A 252 11.06 -23.54 -6.53
CA ILE A 252 11.00 -22.24 -5.85
C ILE A 252 10.74 -22.46 -4.35
N PRO A 253 11.66 -22.06 -3.45
CA PRO A 253 11.44 -22.16 -2.02
C PRO A 253 10.52 -21.03 -1.50
N GLU A 254 9.89 -21.24 -0.34
CA GLU A 254 8.97 -20.26 0.27
C GLU A 254 9.65 -18.93 0.68
N ASN A 255 10.95 -18.97 0.99
CA ASN A 255 11.74 -17.79 1.35
C ASN A 255 12.31 -17.05 0.12
N GLN A 256 12.03 -17.51 -1.10
CA GLN A 256 12.44 -16.85 -2.34
C GLN A 256 11.81 -15.46 -2.44
N PRO A 257 12.58 -14.37 -2.67
CA PRO A 257 12.02 -13.05 -2.91
C PRO A 257 11.08 -13.06 -4.13
N TRP A 258 9.89 -12.46 -4.01
CA TRP A 258 8.88 -12.51 -5.06
C TRP A 258 9.33 -11.81 -6.35
N TRP A 259 10.09 -10.72 -6.24
CA TRP A 259 10.61 -10.02 -7.41
C TRP A 259 11.53 -10.92 -8.27
N GLU A 260 12.28 -11.84 -7.65
CA GLU A 260 13.08 -12.83 -8.39
C GLU A 260 12.19 -13.84 -9.11
N VAL A 261 11.06 -14.24 -8.51
CA VAL A 261 10.07 -15.13 -9.14
C VAL A 261 9.47 -14.47 -10.39
N GLU A 262 9.18 -13.17 -10.35
CA GLU A 262 8.69 -12.44 -11.54
C GLU A 262 9.75 -12.35 -12.65
N VAL A 263 11.02 -12.19 -12.30
CA VAL A 263 12.14 -12.26 -13.25
C VAL A 263 12.25 -13.65 -13.86
N MET A 264 12.17 -14.71 -13.05
CA MET A 264 12.14 -16.10 -13.51
C MET A 264 10.96 -16.35 -14.46
N GLN A 265 9.76 -15.85 -14.13
CA GLN A 265 8.58 -15.96 -14.98
C GLN A 265 8.79 -15.27 -16.33
N THR A 266 9.42 -14.10 -16.34
CA THR A 266 9.75 -13.37 -17.58
C THR A 266 10.66 -14.19 -18.49
N ASN A 267 11.70 -14.82 -17.92
CA ASN A 267 12.60 -15.70 -18.67
C ASN A 267 11.87 -16.93 -19.22
N VAL A 268 10.99 -17.55 -18.42
CA VAL A 268 10.19 -18.70 -18.86
C VAL A 268 9.23 -18.33 -19.98
N ASN A 269 8.60 -17.16 -19.93
CA ASN A 269 7.78 -16.67 -21.04
C ASN A 269 8.59 -16.58 -22.34
N HIS A 270 9.82 -16.06 -22.28
CA HIS A 270 10.70 -16.03 -23.46
C HIS A 270 11.06 -17.42 -23.98
N MET A 271 11.34 -18.39 -23.09
CA MET A 271 11.60 -19.78 -23.49
C MET A 271 10.39 -20.40 -24.21
N MET A 272 9.18 -20.18 -23.68
CA MET A 272 7.94 -20.66 -24.29
C MET A 272 7.71 -20.06 -25.69
N GLU A 273 7.89 -18.75 -25.84
CA GLU A 273 7.77 -18.08 -27.14
C GLU A 273 8.77 -18.62 -28.17
N GLU A 274 10.00 -18.92 -27.75
CA GLU A 274 11.02 -19.50 -28.63
C GLU A 274 10.66 -20.92 -29.07
N GLU A 275 10.16 -21.76 -28.17
CA GLU A 275 9.66 -23.11 -28.48
C GLU A 275 8.50 -23.06 -29.48
N GLU A 276 7.52 -22.19 -29.26
CA GLU A 276 6.38 -22.00 -30.17
C GLU A 276 6.84 -21.54 -31.56
N ARG A 277 7.81 -20.61 -31.63
CA ARG A 277 8.40 -20.18 -32.91
C ARG A 277 9.12 -21.33 -33.63
N GLN A 278 9.76 -22.24 -32.91
CA GLN A 278 10.42 -23.41 -33.49
C GLN A 278 9.41 -24.44 -34.00
N MET A 279 8.35 -24.73 -33.24
CA MET A 279 7.27 -25.64 -33.65
C MET A 279 6.56 -25.12 -34.90
N ASN A 280 6.18 -23.84 -34.94
CA ASN A 280 5.52 -23.22 -36.10
C ASN A 280 6.40 -23.22 -37.36
N LYS A 281 7.72 -23.05 -37.21
CA LYS A 281 8.67 -23.18 -38.34
C LYS A 281 8.78 -24.62 -38.84
N ASN A 282 8.69 -25.60 -37.95
CA ASN A 282 8.73 -27.02 -38.33
C ASN A 282 7.43 -27.45 -39.02
N ASP A 283 6.26 -27.02 -38.53
CA ASP A 283 4.98 -27.30 -39.17
C ASP A 283 4.83 -26.61 -40.54
N GLY A 284 5.35 -25.38 -40.68
CA GLY A 284 5.44 -24.71 -41.98
C GLY A 284 6.32 -25.44 -43.00
N LYS A 285 7.42 -26.06 -42.55
CA LYS A 285 8.30 -26.89 -43.41
C LYS A 285 7.66 -28.23 -43.78
N VAL A 286 6.91 -28.86 -42.87
CA VAL A 286 6.18 -30.12 -43.12
C VAL A 286 5.03 -29.93 -44.12
N THR A 287 4.41 -28.75 -44.12
CA THR A 287 3.32 -28.42 -45.06
C THR A 287 3.83 -28.21 -46.49
N MET A 288 5.02 -27.61 -46.68
CA MET A 288 5.63 -27.43 -48.02
C MET A 288 6.18 -28.73 -48.62
N THR A 289 6.54 -29.72 -47.81
CA THR A 289 7.03 -31.02 -48.31
C THR A 289 5.89 -31.95 -48.74
N LYS A 290 4.66 -31.74 -48.25
CA LYS A 290 3.48 -32.50 -48.67
C LYS A 290 2.78 -31.96 -49.93
N SER A 291 3.09 -30.74 -50.37
CA SER A 291 2.53 -30.15 -51.61
C SER A 291 3.40 -30.37 -52.86
N GLN A 292 4.48 -31.16 -52.75
CA GLN A 292 5.38 -31.52 -53.86
C GLN A 292 5.43 -33.04 -54.15
N LEU A 293 4.46 -33.79 -53.64
CA LEU A 293 4.20 -35.22 -53.96
C LEU A 293 2.83 -35.37 -54.63
#